data_AF-A0A0W0W259-F1
#
_entry.id   AF-A0A0W0W259-F1
#
_cell.length_a   1.000
_cell.length_b   1.000
_cell.length_c   1.000
_cell.angle_alpha   90.00
_cell.angle_beta   90.00
_cell.angle_gamma   90.00
#
_symmetry.space_group_name_H-M   'P 1'
#
loop_
_entity.id
_entity.type
_entity.pdbx_description
1 polymer ?
#
loop_
_entity_poly.entity_id
_entity_poly.type
_entity_poly.pdbx_seq_one_letter_code
_entity_poly.pdbx_strand_id
1 'polypeptide(L)' 'MANLPFSASKELYTEICKDSPDIEKINQSIAKGADLNYQSEKDGYTPLMLAVKKQDIPLITFLLQQGADPFLKNDLDQT' A
#
# COMPACT_ATOMS: atom_id res chain seq x y z
N MET A 1 -1.73 -17.67 14.82
CA MET A 1 -1.54 -16.29 14.31
C MET A 1 -1.71 -16.38 12.81
N ALA A 2 -2.72 -15.73 12.24
CA ALA A 2 -2.96 -15.80 10.80
C ALA A 2 -1.72 -15.25 10.09
N ASN A 3 -1.06 -16.10 9.32
CA ASN A 3 0.04 -15.70 8.46
C ASN A 3 -0.61 -14.84 7.36
N LEU A 4 -0.80 -13.54 7.63
CA LEU A 4 -1.19 -12.57 6.61
C LEU A 4 -0.24 -12.81 5.42
N PRO A 5 -0.74 -13.18 4.24
CA PRO A 5 0.13 -13.74 3.21
C PRO A 5 1.06 -12.64 2.73
N PHE A 6 2.32 -12.70 3.19
CA PHE A 6 3.41 -11.80 2.80
C PHE A 6 3.48 -11.57 1.28
N SER A 7 3.10 -12.59 0.48
CA SER A 7 2.94 -12.49 -0.97
C SER A 7 1.91 -11.44 -1.40
N ALA A 8 0.71 -11.42 -0.80
CA ALA A 8 -0.36 -10.51 -1.19
C ALA A 8 -0.02 -9.04 -0.86
N SER A 9 0.60 -8.78 0.30
CA SER A 9 1.07 -7.45 0.66
C SER A 9 2.15 -6.93 -0.30
N LYS A 10 3.07 -7.81 -0.71
CA LYS A 10 4.10 -7.48 -1.70
C LYS A 10 3.53 -7.29 -3.10
N GLU A 11 2.54 -8.08 -3.51
CA GLU A 11 1.77 -7.92 -4.76
C GLU A 11 1.07 -6.55 -4.80
N LEU A 12 0.35 -6.20 -3.73
CA LEU A 12 -0.30 -4.89 -3.56
C LEU A 12 0.71 -3.74 -3.71
N TYR A 13 1.80 -3.79 -2.93
CA TYR A 13 2.82 -2.73 -2.93
C TYR A 13 3.47 -2.59 -4.32
N THR A 14 3.77 -3.72 -4.97
CA THR A 14 4.40 -3.73 -6.30
C THR A 14 3.46 -3.17 -7.38
N GLU A 15 2.16 -3.46 -7.31
CA GLU A 15 1.18 -2.89 -8.22
C GLU A 15 1.10 -1.36 -8.08
N ILE A 16 1.05 -0.87 -6.84
CA ILE A 16 1.01 0.57 -6.52
C ILE A 16 2.30 1.29 -6.93
N CYS A 17 3.44 0.60 -6.98
CA CYS A 17 4.69 1.17 -7.48
C CYS A 17 4.67 1.55 -8.97
N LYS A 18 3.78 0.97 -9.78
CA LYS A 18 3.74 1.21 -11.24
C LYS A 18 3.24 2.61 -11.60
N ASP A 19 3.58 3.06 -12.81
CA ASP A 19 3.13 4.37 -13.33
C ASP A 19 1.62 4.40 -13.58
N SER A 20 1.02 3.26 -13.92
CA SER A 20 -0.41 3.06 -14.09
C SER A 20 -0.88 1.83 -13.28
N PRO A 21 -1.16 1.98 -11.97
CA PRO A 21 -1.62 0.90 -11.13
C PRO A 21 -2.99 0.36 -11.59
N ASP A 22 -3.13 -0.96 -11.62
CA ASP A 22 -4.39 -1.62 -11.92
C ASP A 22 -5.22 -1.81 -10.64
N ILE A 23 -6.32 -1.07 -10.54
CA ILE A 23 -7.25 -1.11 -9.39
C ILE A 23 -7.83 -2.52 -9.19
N GLU A 24 -8.01 -3.31 -10.25
CA GLU A 24 -8.51 -4.68 -10.12
C GLU A 24 -7.48 -5.56 -9.41
N LYS A 25 -6.21 -5.44 -9.75
CA LYS A 25 -5.11 -6.19 -9.10
C LYS A 25 -4.89 -5.75 -7.65
N ILE A 26 -5.05 -4.46 -7.38
CA ILE A 26 -5.05 -3.92 -6.01
C ILE A 26 -6.18 -4.58 -5.21
N ASN A 27 -7.42 -4.58 -5.73
CA ASN A 27 -8.56 -5.23 -5.07
C ASN A 27 -8.38 -6.73 -4.88
N GLN A 28 -7.83 -7.44 -5.87
CA GLN A 28 -7.52 -8.86 -5.75
C GLN A 28 -6.50 -9.12 -4.62
N SER A 29 -5.49 -8.27 -4.48
CA SER A 29 -4.49 -8.39 -3.42
C SER A 29 -5.13 -8.16 -2.04
N ILE A 30 -5.98 -7.13 -1.91
CA ILE A 30 -6.76 -6.86 -0.68
C ILE A 30 -7.66 -8.06 -0.35
N ALA A 31 -8.36 -8.62 -1.33
CA ALA A 31 -9.22 -9.79 -1.15
C ALA A 31 -8.45 -11.05 -0.70
N LYS A 32 -7.17 -11.16 -1.06
CA LYS A 32 -6.25 -12.20 -0.54
C LYS A 32 -5.73 -11.92 0.87
N GLY A 33 -6.08 -10.79 1.48
CA GLY A 33 -5.60 -10.40 2.81
C GLY A 33 -4.28 -9.63 2.78
N ALA A 34 -4.00 -8.88 1.71
CA ALA A 34 -2.88 -7.94 1.70
C ALA A 34 -3.00 -6.90 2.83
N ASP A 35 -1.87 -6.61 3.46
CA ASP A 35 -1.77 -5.54 4.45
C ASP A 35 -1.61 -4.18 3.75
N LEU A 36 -2.59 -3.31 3.92
CA LEU A 36 -2.58 -1.93 3.38
C LEU A 36 -1.49 -1.07 4.02
N ASN A 37 -1.01 -1.47 5.20
CA ASN A 37 0.03 -0.80 5.97
C ASN A 37 1.41 -1.45 5.80
N TYR A 38 1.55 -2.34 4.81
CA TYR A 38 2.82 -2.97 4.48
C TYR A 38 3.92 -1.93 4.29
N GLN A 39 5.01 -2.08 5.03
CA GLN A 39 6.19 -1.23 4.92
C GLN A 39 7.21 -1.88 3.99
N SER A 40 7.68 -1.11 3.00
CA SER A 40 8.70 -1.53 2.05
C SER A 40 9.97 -2.00 2.78
N GLU A 41 10.57 -3.10 2.31
CA GLU A 41 11.83 -3.63 2.85
C GLU A 41 13.01 -2.66 2.70
N LYS A 42 12.90 -1.67 1.81
CA LYS A 42 14.01 -0.76 1.46
C LYS A 42 14.11 0.43 2.40
N ASP A 43 12.96 1.03 2.72
CA ASP A 43 12.87 2.35 3.35
C ASP A 43 11.62 2.54 4.19
N GLY A 44 10.83 1.48 4.40
CA GLY A 44 9.65 1.51 5.24
C GLY A 44 8.44 2.25 4.65
N TYR A 45 8.48 2.63 3.35
CA TYR A 45 7.35 3.31 2.70
C TYR A 45 6.10 2.44 2.69
N THR A 46 4.94 3.04 2.98
CA THR A 46 3.63 2.40 2.86
C THR A 46 3.02 2.64 1.47
N PRO A 47 2.04 1.83 1.05
CA PRO A 47 1.22 2.10 -0.13
C PRO A 47 0.65 3.53 -0.20
N LEU A 48 0.18 4.05 0.95
CA LEU A 48 -0.40 5.39 1.03
C LEU A 48 0.65 6.48 0.79
N MET A 49 1.85 6.35 1.37
CA MET A 49 2.95 7.29 1.13
C MET A 49 3.34 7.36 -0.35
N LEU A 50 3.33 6.23 -1.06
CA LEU A 50 3.59 6.20 -2.50
C LEU A 50 2.51 6.93 -3.29
N ALA A 51 1.23 6.72 -2.95
CA ALA A 51 0.12 7.42 -3.61
C ALA A 51 0.23 8.95 -3.41
N VAL A 52 0.57 9.39 -2.20
CA VAL A 52 0.85 10.82 -1.88
C VAL A 52 2.03 11.36 -2.67
N LYS A 53 3.16 10.64 -2.71
CA LYS A 53 4.35 11.03 -3.46
C LYS A 53 4.08 11.18 -4.96
N LYS A 54 3.18 10.35 -5.51
CA LYS A 54 2.71 10.40 -6.90
C LYS A 54 1.64 11.44 -7.17
N GLN A 55 1.09 12.08 -6.13
CA GLN A 55 -0.04 13.00 -6.20
C GLN A 55 -1.29 12.35 -6.81
N ASP A 56 -1.46 11.03 -6.62
CA ASP A 56 -2.59 10.27 -7.14
C ASP A 56 -3.78 10.38 -6.18
N ILE A 57 -4.54 11.47 -6.29
CA ILE A 57 -5.69 11.77 -5.42
C ILE A 57 -6.73 10.62 -5.41
N PRO A 58 -7.11 10.02 -6.56
CA PRO A 58 -7.97 8.83 -6.56
C PRO A 58 -7.41 7.68 -5.73
N LEU A 59 -6.14 7.34 -5.88
CA LEU A 59 -5.52 6.23 -5.16
C LEU A 59 -5.36 6.53 -3.66
N ILE A 60 -5.02 7.77 -3.28
CA ILE A 60 -4.99 8.23 -1.89
C ILE A 60 -6.36 8.03 -1.24
N THR A 61 -7.41 8.52 -1.92
CA THR A 61 -8.80 8.42 -1.41
C THR A 61 -9.22 6.96 -1.27
N PHE A 62 -8.91 6.14 -2.27
CA PHE A 62 -9.21 4.71 -2.25
C PHE A 62 -8.52 4.01 -1.07
N LEU A 63 -7.21 4.19 -0.88
CA LEU A 63 -6.46 3.52 0.20
C LEU A 63 -6.96 3.94 1.59
N LEU A 64 -7.27 5.22 1.78
CA LEU A 64 -7.85 5.72 3.03
C LEU A 64 -9.24 5.12 3.31
N GLN A 65 -10.08 4.98 2.28
CA GLN A 65 -11.39 4.33 2.41
C GLN A 65 -11.27 2.84 2.76
N GLN A 66 -10.21 2.18 2.32
CA GLN A 66 -9.91 0.79 2.69
C GLN A 66 -9.27 0.66 4.09
N GLY A 67 -8.96 1.76 4.77
CA GLY A 67 -8.44 1.77 6.14
C GLY A 67 -6.91 1.79 6.24
N ALA A 68 -6.20 2.24 5.20
CA ALA A 68 -4.77 2.52 5.32
C ALA A 68 -4.51 3.60 6.39
N ASP A 69 -3.48 3.42 7.21
CA ASP A 69 -3.13 4.31 8.31
C ASP A 69 -2.26 5.48 7.82
N PRO A 70 -2.74 6.74 7.89
CA PRO A 70 -1.99 7.91 7.46
C PRO A 70 -0.92 8.36 8.45
N PHE A 71 -0.82 7.74 9.64
CA PHE A 71 0.11 8.15 10.69
C PHE A 71 1.34 7.26 10.82
N LEU A 72 1.43 6.20 10.01
CA LEU A 72 2.62 5.35 9.98
C LEU A 72 3.82 6.14 9.49
N LYS A 73 4.96 5.85 10.09
CA LYS A 73 6.24 6.43 9.71
C LYS A 73 7.09 5.42 8.98
N ASN A 74 7.74 5.86 7.91
CA ASN A 74 8.78 5.09 7.26
C ASN A 74 10.10 5.15 8.06
N ASP A 75 11.15 4.51 7.55
CA ASP A 75 12.46 4.44 8.24
C ASP A 75 13.16 5.81 8.34
N LEU A 76 12.64 6.82 7.63
CA LEU A 76 13.10 8.21 7.61
C LEU A 76 12.23 9.13 8.48
N ASP A 77 11.37 8.57 9.34
CA ASP A 77 10.42 9.30 10.20
C ASP A 77 9.35 10.12 9.44
N GLN A 78 9.14 9.83 8.15
CA GLN A 78 8.16 10.52 7.30
C GLN A 78 6.79 9.84 7.37
N THR A 79 5.72 10.64 7.43
CA THR A 79 4.31 10.23 7.30
C THR A 79 3.74 10.64 5.95
#